data_AF-A0A0S9CMN0-F1
#
_entry.id   AF-A0A0S9CMN0-F1
#
_cell.length_a   1.000
_cell.length_b   1.000
_cell.length_c   1.000
_cell.angle_alpha   90.00
_cell.angle_beta   90.00
_cell.angle_gamma   90.00
#
_symmetry.space_group_name_H-M   'P 1'
#
loop_
_entity.id
_entity.type
_entity.pdbx_description
1 polymer ?
#
loop_
_entity_poly.entity_id
_entity_poly.type
_entity_poly.pdbx_seq_one_letter_code
_entity_poly.pdbx_strand_id
1 'polypeptide(L)'
;MSPKTAPLTAEQVRADILAPVIEEQERINAGERAARAAIDAARAKRDEEVTAWRAEAAESLRLFLPEPPPPAPVEMPQHHAVLHRVITARQAASEWQDRLLAEQRGKAETAYKQALPDLIERTRTTALGTTEAIVAEWNGWLQLVKDCRAADERKGGRRQWDPATGRMRATITPADLLEAVNGVDLLDPSPVAKEWIDGGPRDGFHQPMSGGPDGPDGITREEAAQQRRPGGARAWL
;
A
#
# COMPACT_ATOMS: atom_id res chain seq x y z
N MET A 1 -43.88 2.24 16.29
CA MET A 1 -42.44 2.19 16.63
C MET A 1 -41.68 2.01 15.32
N SER A 2 -40.95 3.01 14.87
CA SER A 2 -40.13 2.86 13.64
C SER A 2 -39.05 1.81 13.90
N PRO A 3 -38.79 0.90 12.96
CA PRO A 3 -37.69 -0.05 13.12
C PRO A 3 -36.40 0.75 13.29
N LYS A 4 -35.69 0.51 14.39
CA LYS A 4 -34.36 1.07 14.63
C LYS A 4 -33.47 0.49 13.53
N THR A 5 -33.08 1.30 12.55
CA THR A 5 -32.17 0.88 11.49
C THR A 5 -30.91 0.33 12.15
N ALA A 6 -30.50 -0.88 11.75
CA ALA A 6 -29.28 -1.48 12.26
C ALA A 6 -28.09 -0.54 11.97
N PRO A 7 -27.12 -0.41 12.89
CA PRO A 7 -25.91 0.36 12.62
C PRO A 7 -25.18 -0.22 11.41
N LEU A 8 -24.58 0.66 10.60
CA LEU A 8 -23.76 0.23 9.45
C LEU A 8 -22.58 -0.61 9.96
N THR A 9 -22.18 -1.62 9.18
CA THR A 9 -20.97 -2.40 9.42
C THR A 9 -19.73 -1.67 8.88
N ALA A 10 -18.54 -2.06 9.36
CA ALA A 10 -17.29 -1.51 8.85
C ALA A 10 -17.12 -1.69 7.33
N GLU A 11 -17.58 -2.83 6.80
CA GLU A 11 -17.51 -3.13 5.37
C GLU A 11 -18.40 -2.20 4.56
N GLN A 12 -19.63 -1.95 5.02
CA GLN A 12 -20.53 -0.99 4.36
C GLN A 12 -19.95 0.42 4.36
N VAL A 13 -19.43 0.89 5.50
CA VAL A 13 -18.79 2.22 5.57
C VAL A 13 -17.56 2.29 4.66
N ARG A 14 -16.73 1.24 4.62
CA ARG A 14 -15.57 1.17 3.72
C ARG A 14 -16.01 1.19 2.25
N ALA A 15 -17.02 0.39 1.90
CA ALA A 15 -17.54 0.32 0.54
C ALA A 15 -18.08 1.69 0.09
N ASP A 16 -18.82 2.38 0.95
CA ASP A 16 -19.33 3.73 0.65
C ASP A 16 -18.20 4.75 0.45
N ILE A 17 -17.12 4.67 1.25
CA ILE A 17 -15.95 5.55 1.11
C ILE A 17 -15.19 5.24 -0.19
N LEU A 18 -15.03 3.97 -0.54
CA LEU A 18 -14.14 3.51 -1.63
C LEU A 18 -14.86 3.28 -2.95
N ALA A 19 -16.19 3.30 -2.99
CA ALA A 19 -17.00 3.14 -4.20
C ALA A 19 -16.45 3.90 -5.43
N PRO A 20 -16.15 5.21 -5.36
CA PRO A 20 -15.67 5.94 -6.54
C PRO A 20 -14.26 5.51 -6.98
N VAL A 21 -13.41 5.06 -6.05
CA VAL A 21 -12.07 4.52 -6.38
C VAL A 21 -12.18 3.15 -7.02
N ILE A 22 -13.10 2.30 -6.54
CA ILE A 22 -13.34 0.97 -7.10
C ILE A 22 -13.76 1.08 -8.56
N GLU A 23 -14.72 1.96 -8.88
CA GLU A 23 -15.16 2.22 -10.25
C GLU A 23 -14.01 2.66 -11.16
N GLU A 24 -13.17 3.58 -10.68
CA GLU A 24 -12.00 4.05 -11.42
C GLU A 24 -10.94 2.96 -11.60
N GLN A 25 -10.71 2.13 -10.58
CA GLN A 25 -9.80 0.99 -10.66
C GLN A 25 -10.28 -0.02 -11.70
N GLU A 26 -11.59 -0.27 -11.78
CA GLU A 26 -12.22 -1.10 -12.81
C GLU A 26 -12.02 -0.51 -14.21
N ARG A 27 -12.19 0.81 -14.36
CA ARG A 27 -11.91 1.52 -15.61
C ARG A 27 -10.45 1.38 -16.04
N ILE A 28 -9.50 1.56 -15.12
CA ILE A 28 -8.07 1.37 -15.36
C ILE A 28 -7.79 -0.07 -15.80
N ASN A 29 -8.35 -1.06 -15.09
CA ASN A 29 -8.15 -2.47 -15.40
C ASN A 29 -8.75 -2.85 -16.76
N ALA A 30 -9.92 -2.31 -17.11
CA ALA A 30 -10.52 -2.49 -18.43
C ALA A 30 -9.63 -1.89 -19.53
N GLY A 31 -9.11 -0.68 -19.32
CA GLY A 31 -8.16 -0.04 -20.23
C GLY A 31 -6.87 -0.83 -20.41
N GLU A 32 -6.31 -1.40 -19.33
CA GLU A 32 -5.13 -2.26 -19.41
C GLU A 32 -5.40 -3.54 -20.21
N ARG A 33 -6.53 -4.21 -19.97
CA ARG A 33 -6.92 -5.40 -20.74
C ARG A 33 -7.05 -5.09 -22.23
N ALA A 34 -7.69 -3.97 -22.57
CA ALA A 34 -7.83 -3.53 -23.96
C ALA A 34 -6.47 -3.21 -24.60
N ALA A 35 -5.57 -2.55 -23.85
CA ALA A 35 -4.22 -2.25 -24.32
C ALA A 35 -3.39 -3.51 -24.61
N ARG A 36 -3.44 -4.50 -23.71
CA ARG A 36 -2.77 -5.80 -23.89
C ARG A 36 -3.32 -6.54 -25.09
N ALA A 37 -4.65 -6.60 -25.22
CA ALA A 37 -5.29 -7.22 -26.38
C ALA A 37 -4.88 -6.56 -27.71
N ALA A 38 -4.75 -5.22 -27.75
CA ALA A 38 -4.27 -4.51 -28.93
C ALA A 38 -2.81 -4.82 -29.27
N ILE A 39 -1.94 -4.96 -28.25
CA ILE A 39 -0.54 -5.40 -28.43
C ILE A 39 -0.49 -6.81 -29.02
N ASP A 40 -1.28 -7.72 -28.47
CA ASP A 40 -1.29 -9.12 -28.91
C ASP A 40 -1.83 -9.24 -30.34
N ALA A 41 -2.88 -8.49 -30.69
CA ALA A 41 -3.39 -8.42 -32.06
C ALA A 41 -2.36 -7.85 -33.05
N ALA A 42 -1.63 -6.80 -32.66
CA ALA A 42 -0.58 -6.22 -33.49
C ALA A 42 0.57 -7.20 -33.73
N ARG A 43 0.94 -7.98 -32.71
CA ARG A 43 1.95 -9.05 -32.83
C ARG A 43 1.46 -10.20 -33.73
N ALA A 44 0.24 -10.66 -33.55
CA ALA A 44 -0.34 -11.72 -34.37
C ALA A 44 -0.36 -11.32 -35.86
N LYS A 45 -0.84 -10.10 -36.16
CA LYS A 45 -0.82 -9.56 -37.52
C LYS A 45 0.60 -9.50 -38.09
N ARG A 46 1.57 -9.07 -37.29
CA ARG A 46 2.97 -9.03 -37.72
C ARG A 46 3.50 -10.42 -38.02
N ASP A 47 3.18 -11.42 -37.19
CA ASP A 47 3.63 -12.80 -37.39
C ASP A 47 3.04 -13.40 -38.68
N GLU A 48 1.79 -13.08 -39.01
CA GLU A 48 1.18 -13.42 -40.31
C GLU A 48 1.94 -12.76 -41.47
N GLU A 49 2.24 -11.46 -41.38
CA GLU A 49 3.02 -10.72 -42.38
C GLU A 49 4.44 -11.28 -42.53
N VAL A 50 5.12 -11.65 -41.42
CA VAL A 50 6.43 -12.33 -41.47
C VAL A 50 6.31 -13.64 -42.24
N THR A 51 5.28 -14.43 -41.94
CA THR A 51 5.09 -15.75 -42.51
C THR A 51 4.85 -15.67 -44.02
N ALA A 52 4.00 -14.74 -44.46
CA ALA A 52 3.76 -14.47 -45.86
C ALA A 52 5.03 -13.96 -46.57
N TRP A 53 5.73 -12.98 -45.99
CA TRP A 53 6.98 -12.45 -46.53
C TRP A 53 8.05 -13.53 -46.69
N ARG A 54 8.19 -14.45 -45.72
CA ARG A 54 9.16 -15.56 -45.82
C ARG A 54 8.86 -16.50 -46.98
N ALA A 55 7.59 -16.79 -47.23
CA ALA A 55 7.18 -17.62 -48.36
C ALA A 55 7.48 -16.92 -49.70
N GLU A 56 7.18 -15.63 -49.80
CA GLU A 56 7.46 -14.82 -51.00
C GLU A 56 8.96 -14.67 -51.24
N ALA A 57 9.75 -14.37 -50.21
CA ALA A 57 11.20 -14.27 -50.28
C ALA A 57 11.84 -15.59 -50.74
N ALA A 58 11.37 -16.74 -50.23
CA ALA A 58 11.83 -18.05 -50.67
C ALA A 58 11.54 -18.30 -52.16
N GLU A 59 10.38 -17.86 -52.66
CA GLU A 59 10.04 -17.99 -54.08
C GLU A 59 10.85 -17.03 -54.96
N SER A 60 11.08 -15.78 -54.53
CA SER A 60 11.97 -14.84 -55.21
C SER A 60 13.38 -15.41 -55.36
N LEU A 61 13.92 -16.04 -54.30
CA LEU A 61 15.21 -16.73 -54.35
C LEU A 61 15.20 -17.89 -55.36
N ARG A 62 14.12 -18.68 -55.40
CA ARG A 62 13.95 -19.79 -56.37
C ARG A 62 13.95 -19.29 -57.82
N LEU A 63 13.39 -18.11 -58.05
CA LEU A 63 13.24 -17.49 -59.38
C LEU A 63 14.35 -16.50 -59.72
N PHE A 64 15.37 -16.33 -58.87
CA PHE A 64 16.43 -15.33 -59.01
C PHE A 64 15.91 -13.88 -59.18
N LEU A 65 14.78 -13.57 -58.54
CA LEU A 65 14.19 -12.24 -58.47
C LEU A 65 14.70 -11.49 -57.21
N PRO A 66 14.66 -10.15 -57.19
CA PRO A 66 14.97 -9.40 -55.98
C PRO A 66 14.02 -9.76 -54.83
N GLU A 67 14.55 -9.79 -53.62
CA GLU A 67 13.79 -10.11 -52.41
C GLU A 67 12.76 -9.01 -52.09
N PRO A 68 11.53 -9.37 -51.69
CA PRO A 68 10.54 -8.39 -51.25
C PRO A 68 11.02 -7.70 -49.96
N PRO A 69 10.66 -6.42 -49.74
CA PRO A 69 11.03 -5.71 -48.51
C PRO A 69 10.40 -6.38 -47.28
N PRO A 70 11.14 -6.51 -46.17
CA PRO A 70 10.60 -7.13 -44.96
C PRO A 70 9.51 -6.26 -44.34
N PRO A 71 8.53 -6.84 -43.64
CA PRO A 71 7.47 -6.05 -43.05
C PRO A 71 8.00 -5.16 -41.91
N ALA A 72 7.34 -4.04 -41.65
CA ALA A 72 7.80 -3.06 -40.67
C ALA A 72 7.79 -3.65 -39.24
N PRO A 73 8.71 -3.26 -38.35
CA PRO A 73 8.66 -3.67 -36.94
C PRO A 73 7.38 -3.12 -36.27
N VAL A 74 6.85 -3.86 -35.28
CA VAL A 74 5.77 -3.34 -34.44
C VAL A 74 6.27 -2.11 -33.69
N GLU A 75 5.58 -0.98 -33.82
CA GLU A 75 5.91 0.24 -33.08
C GLU A 75 5.61 0.07 -31.58
N MET A 76 6.60 -0.42 -30.84
CA MET A 76 6.57 -0.54 -29.39
C MET A 76 6.35 0.79 -28.61
N PRO A 77 6.79 1.99 -29.09
CA PRO A 77 6.64 3.23 -28.33
C PRO A 77 5.19 3.56 -27.96
N GLN A 78 4.23 3.29 -28.86
CA GLN A 78 2.81 3.53 -28.62
C GLN A 78 2.27 2.61 -27.52
N HIS A 79 2.75 1.36 -27.48
CA HIS A 79 2.35 0.36 -26.49
C HIS A 79 3.00 0.60 -25.11
N HIS A 80 4.27 1.00 -25.07
CA HIS A 80 4.94 1.41 -23.83
C HIS A 80 4.30 2.66 -23.22
N ALA A 81 3.88 3.62 -24.05
CA ALA A 81 3.17 4.81 -23.57
C ALA A 81 1.84 4.44 -22.89
N VAL A 82 1.10 3.46 -23.42
CA VAL A 82 -0.15 3.00 -22.80
C VAL A 82 0.11 2.28 -21.48
N LEU A 83 1.10 1.39 -21.41
CA LEU A 83 1.45 0.72 -20.14
C LEU A 83 1.95 1.71 -19.08
N HIS A 84 2.76 2.69 -19.47
CA HIS A 84 3.19 3.76 -18.57
C HIS A 84 1.99 4.56 -18.04
N ARG A 85 1.03 4.92 -18.90
CA ARG A 85 -0.22 5.59 -18.48
C ARG A 85 -1.01 4.75 -17.48
N VAL A 86 -1.07 3.43 -17.65
CA VAL A 86 -1.71 2.54 -16.67
C VAL A 86 -0.99 2.59 -15.32
N ILE A 87 0.33 2.57 -15.28
CA ILE A 87 1.11 2.68 -14.04
C ILE A 87 0.83 4.03 -13.35
N THR A 88 0.88 5.13 -14.09
CA THR A 88 0.59 6.47 -13.56
C THR A 88 -0.86 6.57 -13.07
N ALA A 89 -1.83 6.01 -13.80
CA ALA A 89 -3.23 6.01 -13.39
C ALA A 89 -3.45 5.20 -12.11
N ARG A 90 -2.76 4.06 -11.95
CA ARG A 90 -2.80 3.27 -10.71
C ARG A 90 -2.24 4.03 -9.52
N GLN A 91 -1.14 4.75 -9.71
CA GLN A 91 -0.57 5.61 -8.68
C GLN A 91 -1.56 6.71 -8.28
N ALA A 92 -2.16 7.39 -9.26
CA ALA A 92 -3.17 8.42 -9.02
C ALA A 92 -4.42 7.87 -8.30
N ALA A 93 -4.89 6.67 -8.64
CA ALA A 93 -6.00 6.00 -7.96
C ALA A 93 -5.65 5.67 -6.51
N SER A 94 -4.42 5.19 -6.24
CA SER A 94 -3.94 4.94 -4.88
C SER A 94 -3.84 6.22 -4.05
N GLU A 95 -3.33 7.31 -4.63
CA GLU A 95 -3.28 8.62 -3.97
C GLU A 95 -4.68 9.18 -3.71
N TRP A 96 -5.62 8.94 -4.63
CA TRP A 96 -7.02 9.31 -4.45
C TRP A 96 -7.67 8.52 -3.32
N GLN A 97 -7.43 7.21 -3.24
CA GLN A 97 -7.87 6.37 -2.13
C GLN A 97 -7.40 6.93 -0.78
N ASP A 98 -6.10 7.21 -0.66
CA ASP A 98 -5.54 7.79 0.56
C ASP A 98 -6.22 9.13 0.90
N ARG A 99 -6.44 10.01 -0.10
CA ARG A 99 -7.17 11.27 0.15
C ARG A 99 -8.60 11.05 0.66
N LEU A 100 -9.37 10.15 0.05
CA LEU A 100 -10.72 9.85 0.51
C LEU A 100 -10.73 9.30 1.94
N LEU A 101 -9.85 8.34 2.24
CA LEU A 101 -9.74 7.79 3.59
C LEU A 101 -9.41 8.86 4.63
N ALA A 102 -8.48 9.78 4.31
CA ALA A 102 -8.13 10.91 5.17
C ALA A 102 -9.33 11.87 5.39
N GLU A 103 -10.04 12.22 4.31
CA GLU A 103 -11.22 13.10 4.38
C GLU A 103 -12.38 12.48 5.16
N GLN A 104 -12.53 11.15 5.12
CA GLN A 104 -13.62 10.44 5.78
C GLN A 104 -13.27 9.95 7.19
N ARG A 105 -12.07 10.23 7.72
CA ARG A 105 -11.64 9.82 9.07
C ARG A 105 -12.68 10.11 10.15
N GLY A 106 -13.15 11.35 10.24
CA GLY A 106 -14.11 11.75 11.28
C GLY A 106 -15.46 11.04 11.17
N LYS A 107 -15.89 10.72 9.94
CA LYS A 107 -17.12 9.94 9.71
C LYS A 107 -16.93 8.47 10.06
N ALA A 108 -15.80 7.86 9.70
CA ALA A 108 -15.49 6.48 10.07
C ALA A 108 -15.43 6.29 11.59
N GLU A 109 -14.75 7.20 12.32
CA GLU A 109 -14.70 7.17 13.79
C GLU A 109 -16.08 7.40 14.42
N THR A 110 -16.90 8.26 13.84
CA THR A 110 -18.28 8.50 14.30
C THR A 110 -19.17 7.28 14.07
N ALA A 111 -19.09 6.65 12.90
CA ALA A 111 -19.84 5.45 12.57
C ALA A 111 -19.46 4.28 13.49
N TYR A 112 -18.17 4.13 13.79
CA TYR A 112 -17.69 3.17 14.79
C TYR A 112 -18.34 3.41 16.16
N LYS A 113 -18.28 4.66 16.67
CA LYS A 113 -18.87 5.00 17.98
C LYS A 113 -20.38 4.76 18.03
N GLN A 114 -21.07 4.89 16.91
CA GLN A 114 -22.50 4.58 16.80
C GLN A 114 -22.77 3.06 16.78
N ALA A 115 -21.88 2.27 16.18
CA ALA A 115 -21.96 0.81 16.15
C ALA A 115 -21.51 0.16 17.47
N LEU A 116 -20.66 0.83 18.25
CA LEU A 116 -20.02 0.28 19.45
C LEU A 116 -21.00 -0.33 20.48
N PRO A 117 -22.14 0.32 20.86
CA PRO A 117 -23.05 -0.26 21.83
C PRO A 117 -23.66 -1.59 21.36
N ASP A 118 -23.96 -1.69 20.06
CA ASP A 118 -24.51 -2.89 19.44
C ASP A 118 -23.45 -4.00 19.33
N LEU A 119 -22.22 -3.64 18.94
CA LEU A 119 -21.08 -4.57 18.92
C LEU A 119 -20.81 -5.18 20.29
N ILE A 120 -20.82 -4.36 21.35
CA ILE A 120 -20.62 -4.84 22.73
C ILE A 120 -21.73 -5.79 23.14
N GLU A 121 -23.00 -5.46 22.85
CA GLU A 121 -24.13 -6.30 23.21
C GLU A 121 -24.14 -7.64 22.45
N ARG A 122 -23.83 -7.61 21.15
CA ARG A 122 -23.64 -8.84 20.36
C ARG A 122 -22.48 -9.66 20.89
N THR A 123 -21.37 -9.03 21.26
CA THR A 123 -20.21 -9.71 21.85
C THR A 123 -20.58 -10.42 23.16
N ARG A 124 -21.37 -9.77 24.02
CA ARG A 124 -21.83 -10.32 25.31
C ARG A 124 -22.73 -11.54 25.16
N THR A 125 -23.58 -11.56 24.13
CA THR A 125 -24.63 -12.57 23.94
C THR A 125 -24.21 -13.75 23.05
N THR A 126 -22.97 -13.74 22.57
CA THR A 126 -22.48 -14.66 21.54
C THR A 126 -21.88 -15.95 22.08
N ALA A 127 -22.29 -17.08 21.49
CA ALA A 127 -21.69 -18.40 21.72
C ALA A 127 -20.41 -18.60 20.88
N LEU A 128 -19.57 -19.57 21.25
CA LEU A 128 -18.23 -19.83 20.69
C LEU A 128 -18.14 -19.86 19.14
N GLY A 129 -19.14 -20.36 18.42
CA GLY A 129 -19.14 -20.42 16.95
C GLY A 129 -19.44 -19.07 16.26
N THR A 130 -20.17 -18.19 16.94
CA THR A 130 -20.49 -16.83 16.50
C THR A 130 -19.38 -15.82 16.87
N THR A 131 -18.43 -16.25 17.70
CA THR A 131 -17.28 -15.43 18.11
C THR A 131 -16.38 -15.07 16.93
N GLU A 132 -16.16 -15.97 15.97
CA GLU A 132 -15.33 -15.70 14.79
C GLU A 132 -15.90 -14.57 13.91
N ALA A 133 -17.22 -14.58 13.69
CA ALA A 133 -17.90 -13.54 12.93
C ALA A 133 -17.79 -12.17 13.61
N ILE A 134 -17.95 -12.13 14.93
CA ILE A 134 -17.80 -10.90 15.72
C ILE A 134 -16.35 -10.42 15.70
N VAL A 135 -15.37 -11.31 15.87
CA VAL A 135 -13.95 -10.99 15.75
C VAL A 135 -13.65 -10.40 14.37
N ALA A 136 -14.20 -10.97 13.29
CA ALA A 136 -14.02 -10.46 11.94
C ALA A 136 -14.59 -9.03 11.79
N GLU A 137 -15.79 -8.78 12.33
CA GLU A 137 -16.41 -7.44 12.27
C GLU A 137 -15.62 -6.40 13.07
N TRP A 138 -15.17 -6.73 14.28
CA TRP A 138 -14.29 -5.90 15.08
C TRP A 138 -12.97 -5.59 14.35
N ASN A 139 -12.36 -6.59 13.71
CA ASN A 139 -11.16 -6.39 12.89
C ASN A 139 -11.43 -5.52 11.66
N GLY A 140 -12.62 -5.62 11.06
CA GLY A 140 -13.06 -4.73 9.98
C GLY A 140 -13.07 -3.26 10.42
N TRP A 141 -13.62 -2.97 11.60
CA TRP A 141 -13.62 -1.63 12.20
C TRP A 141 -12.21 -1.16 12.54
N LEU A 142 -11.40 -2.02 13.18
CA LEU A 142 -10.00 -1.74 13.50
C LEU A 142 -9.22 -1.32 12.25
N GLN A 143 -9.34 -2.10 11.18
CA GLN A 143 -8.61 -1.85 9.94
C GLN A 143 -9.11 -0.56 9.27
N LEU A 144 -10.42 -0.30 9.24
CA LEU A 144 -10.97 0.92 8.65
C LEU A 144 -10.46 2.18 9.37
N VAL A 145 -10.50 2.20 10.70
CA VAL A 145 -10.01 3.33 11.49
C VAL A 145 -8.50 3.53 11.28
N LYS A 146 -7.73 2.44 11.28
CA LYS A 146 -6.29 2.50 10.98
C LYS A 146 -6.00 3.06 9.60
N ASP A 147 -6.71 2.61 8.57
CA ASP A 147 -6.52 3.07 7.20
C ASP A 147 -6.82 4.57 7.09
N CYS A 148 -7.92 5.03 7.68
CA CYS A 148 -8.28 6.45 7.74
C CYS A 148 -7.22 7.31 8.46
N ARG A 149 -6.72 6.85 9.61
CA ARG A 149 -5.68 7.56 10.36
C ARG A 149 -4.36 7.58 9.60
N ALA A 150 -3.91 6.42 9.11
CA ALA A 150 -2.67 6.32 8.34
C ALA A 150 -2.70 7.17 7.07
N ALA A 151 -3.86 7.30 6.42
CA ALA A 151 -4.02 8.17 5.27
C ALA A 151 -3.96 9.66 5.64
N ASP A 152 -4.57 10.05 6.77
CA ASP A 152 -4.47 11.41 7.31
C ASP A 152 -3.03 11.77 7.71
N GLU A 153 -2.27 10.83 8.29
CA GLU A 153 -0.84 11.00 8.61
C GLU A 153 0.07 11.26 7.38
N ARG A 154 -0.37 10.83 6.19
CA ARG A 154 0.33 11.06 4.92
C ARG A 154 -0.11 12.33 4.21
N LYS A 155 -1.19 12.98 4.68
CA LYS A 155 -1.78 14.15 4.04
C LYS A 155 -0.79 15.32 4.02
N GLY A 156 -0.50 15.85 2.82
CA GLY A 156 0.40 17.00 2.65
C GLY A 156 1.87 16.66 2.44
N GLY A 157 2.21 15.40 2.11
CA GLY A 157 3.56 15.02 1.67
C GLY A 157 4.62 14.94 2.77
N ARG A 158 4.23 15.15 4.03
CA ARG A 158 5.06 14.87 5.21
C ARG A 158 4.39 13.78 6.02
N ARG A 159 5.14 12.74 6.37
CA ARG A 159 4.65 11.68 7.27
C ARG A 159 4.64 12.24 8.69
N GLN A 160 3.48 12.66 9.16
CA GLN A 160 3.29 13.02 10.56
C GLN A 160 2.79 11.79 11.29
N TRP A 161 3.70 11.05 11.91
CA TRP A 161 3.34 9.86 12.69
C TRP A 161 2.44 10.23 13.87
N ASP A 162 1.26 9.63 13.95
CA ASP A 162 0.39 9.73 15.12
C ASP A 162 0.71 8.54 16.06
N PRO A 163 1.27 8.79 17.25
CA PRO A 163 1.54 7.73 18.22
C PRO A 163 0.27 6.98 18.63
N ALA A 164 -0.92 7.60 18.55
CA ALA A 164 -2.18 6.93 18.82
C ALA A 164 -2.44 5.78 17.84
N THR A 165 -2.16 5.98 16.54
CA THR A 165 -2.27 4.93 15.51
C THR A 165 -1.30 3.78 15.78
N GLY A 166 -0.06 4.11 16.13
CA GLY A 166 0.99 3.13 16.45
C GLY A 166 0.72 2.27 17.69
N ARG A 167 -0.20 2.70 18.55
CA ARG A 167 -0.57 2.04 19.81
C ARG A 167 -1.89 1.27 19.74
N MET A 168 -2.56 1.29 18.58
CA MET A 168 -3.71 0.42 18.33
C MET A 168 -3.28 -1.03 18.26
N ARG A 169 -4.15 -1.96 18.67
CA ARG A 169 -3.89 -3.40 18.59
C ARG A 169 -3.59 -3.81 17.15
N ALA A 170 -2.71 -4.78 16.95
CA ALA A 170 -2.41 -5.29 15.61
C ALA A 170 -3.63 -5.98 14.98
N THR A 171 -4.30 -6.82 15.76
CA THR A 171 -5.51 -7.58 15.44
C THR A 171 -6.34 -7.73 16.71
N ILE A 172 -7.65 -7.94 16.56
CA ILE A 172 -8.56 -8.29 17.65
C ILE A 172 -8.69 -9.82 17.69
N THR A 173 -8.51 -10.37 18.89
CA THR A 173 -8.61 -11.78 19.21
C THR A 173 -9.89 -12.05 20.01
N PRO A 174 -10.32 -13.33 20.13
CA PRO A 174 -11.43 -13.69 21.01
C PRO A 174 -11.24 -13.25 22.48
N ALA A 175 -9.99 -13.16 22.97
CA ALA A 175 -9.71 -12.71 24.34
C ALA A 175 -9.99 -11.20 24.50
N ASP A 176 -9.65 -10.40 23.49
CA ASP A 176 -9.89 -8.94 23.50
C ASP A 176 -11.39 -8.61 23.57
N LEU A 177 -12.25 -9.48 23.03
CA LEU A 177 -13.69 -9.32 23.11
C LEU A 177 -14.21 -9.32 24.56
N LEU A 178 -13.55 -10.04 25.47
CA LEU A 178 -13.89 -9.99 26.90
C LEU A 178 -13.56 -8.62 27.49
N GLU A 179 -12.47 -7.99 27.07
CA GLU A 179 -12.13 -6.62 27.46
C GLU A 179 -13.18 -5.62 26.94
N ALA A 180 -13.64 -5.80 25.70
CA ALA A 180 -14.69 -4.97 25.11
C ALA A 180 -16.01 -5.03 25.90
N VAL A 181 -16.42 -6.22 26.34
CA VAL A 181 -17.64 -6.39 27.15
C VAL A 181 -17.52 -5.71 28.52
N ASN A 182 -16.30 -5.59 29.03
CA ASN A 182 -15.98 -4.85 30.26
C ASN A 182 -15.79 -3.34 30.05
N GLY A 183 -16.11 -2.83 28.86
CA GLY A 183 -16.11 -1.40 28.55
C GLY A 183 -14.79 -0.85 28.02
N VAL A 184 -13.82 -1.72 27.68
CA VAL A 184 -12.58 -1.29 27.01
C VAL A 184 -12.87 -1.03 25.54
N ASP A 185 -12.64 0.21 25.09
CA ASP A 185 -12.65 0.51 23.66
C ASP A 185 -11.41 -0.11 23.00
N LEU A 186 -11.60 -1.15 22.19
CA LEU A 186 -10.50 -1.86 21.54
C LEU A 186 -9.83 -1.05 20.42
N LEU A 187 -10.45 0.05 19.98
CA LEU A 187 -9.94 0.93 18.92
C LEU A 187 -9.35 2.24 19.45
N ASP A 188 -9.54 2.56 20.73
CA ASP A 188 -8.78 3.60 21.42
C ASP A 188 -7.35 3.08 21.69
N PRO A 189 -6.31 3.93 21.70
CA PRO A 189 -4.98 3.50 22.14
C PRO A 189 -5.11 2.92 23.55
N SER A 190 -4.60 1.71 23.75
CA SER A 190 -4.72 0.97 25.01
C SER A 190 -4.45 1.87 26.24
N PRO A 191 -5.19 1.74 27.36
CA PRO A 191 -4.93 2.49 28.58
C PRO A 191 -3.50 2.31 29.11
N VAL A 192 -2.88 1.14 28.90
CA VAL A 192 -1.47 0.89 29.21
C VAL A 192 -0.56 1.86 28.45
N ALA A 193 -0.97 2.29 27.26
CA ALA A 193 -0.28 3.30 26.49
C ALA A 193 -0.63 4.75 26.91
N LYS A 194 -1.74 4.99 27.61
CA LYS A 194 -2.10 6.30 28.21
C LYS A 194 -1.32 6.58 29.50
N GLU A 195 -1.06 5.59 30.35
CA GLU A 195 -0.21 5.79 31.55
C GLU A 195 1.22 6.24 31.20
N TRP A 196 1.76 5.79 30.06
CA TRP A 196 3.03 6.30 29.52
C TRP A 196 2.97 7.74 29.04
N ILE A 197 1.78 8.28 28.74
CA ILE A 197 1.57 9.67 28.29
C ILE A 197 1.43 10.60 29.50
N ASP A 198 0.70 10.17 30.54
CA ASP A 198 0.34 11.04 31.66
C ASP A 198 1.28 10.87 32.89
N GLY A 199 2.08 9.79 32.96
CA GLY A 199 2.93 9.48 34.13
C GLY A 199 4.37 9.04 33.87
N GLY A 200 4.85 9.02 32.62
CA GLY A 200 6.24 8.63 32.29
C GLY A 200 7.23 9.79 32.40
N PRO A 201 8.49 9.59 32.87
CA PRO A 201 9.43 10.68 33.08
C PRO A 201 9.73 11.40 31.76
N ARG A 202 9.62 12.74 31.78
CA ARG A 202 10.01 13.65 30.69
C ARG A 202 11.52 13.70 30.43
N ASP A 203 12.29 12.83 31.05
CA ASP A 203 13.74 12.84 30.97
C ASP A 203 14.25 11.67 30.12
N GLY A 204 14.88 12.02 29.00
CA GLY A 204 16.00 11.24 28.48
C GLY A 204 15.69 10.07 27.55
N PHE A 205 15.16 10.34 26.36
CA PHE A 205 15.58 9.60 25.16
C PHE A 205 16.51 10.48 24.30
N HIS A 206 17.57 10.99 24.92
CA HIS A 206 18.85 10.95 24.24
C HIS A 206 19.35 9.52 24.40
N GLN A 207 19.53 8.78 23.31
CA GLN A 207 20.48 7.67 23.36
C GLN A 207 21.86 8.27 23.64
N PRO A 208 22.51 8.02 24.80
CA PRO A 208 23.96 8.10 24.81
C PRO A 208 24.46 6.92 23.99
N MET A 209 25.15 7.22 22.89
CA MET A 209 26.09 6.29 22.26
C MET A 209 26.94 5.70 23.39
N SER A 210 26.73 4.42 23.68
CA SER A 210 27.43 3.70 24.74
C SER A 210 28.90 3.61 24.34
N GLY A 211 29.72 4.46 24.95
CA GLY A 211 31.17 4.40 24.88
C GLY A 211 31.74 4.17 26.28
N GLY A 212 32.52 3.10 26.41
CA GLY A 212 33.56 2.93 27.43
C GLY A 212 33.63 1.52 28.03
N PRO A 213 34.78 1.08 28.57
CA PRO A 213 36.16 1.46 28.24
C PRO A 213 37.11 0.23 28.16
N ASP A 214 38.20 0.32 27.38
CA ASP A 214 39.54 -0.24 27.66
C ASP A 214 40.36 -0.41 26.36
N GLY A 215 41.50 0.30 26.27
CA GLY A 215 42.52 0.11 25.23
C GLY A 215 43.09 1.42 24.67
N PRO A 216 44.39 1.71 24.84
CA PRO A 216 44.99 2.99 24.54
C PRO A 216 45.39 3.10 23.07
N ASP A 217 45.19 4.29 22.49
CA ASP A 217 46.17 5.00 21.64
C ASP A 217 45.42 6.09 20.86
N GLY A 218 45.70 7.34 21.24
CA GLY A 218 45.15 8.51 20.59
C GLY A 218 45.80 8.71 19.23
N ILE A 219 45.00 8.63 18.17
CA ILE A 219 45.33 9.17 16.86
C ILE A 219 44.42 10.39 16.66
N THR A 220 45.01 11.58 16.57
CA THR A 220 44.26 12.81 16.35
C THR A 220 43.77 12.90 14.90
N ARG A 221 42.71 13.68 14.68
CA ARG A 221 42.01 13.83 13.39
C ARG A 221 42.90 14.37 12.24
N GLU A 222 44.10 14.88 12.55
CA GLU A 222 45.09 15.33 11.57
C GLU A 222 45.94 14.19 10.99
N GLU A 223 46.16 13.07 11.71
CA GLU A 223 46.96 11.94 11.20
C GLU A 223 46.19 11.05 10.20
N ALA A 224 44.85 11.05 10.24
CA ALA A 224 44.03 10.31 9.29
C ALA A 224 44.01 10.92 7.87
N ALA A 225 44.40 12.20 7.73
CA ALA A 225 44.44 12.89 6.44
C ALA A 225 45.76 12.65 5.67
N GLN A 226 46.83 12.22 6.35
CA GLN A 226 48.16 12.04 5.74
C GLN A 226 48.35 10.67 5.05
N GLN A 227 47.44 9.69 5.24
CA GLN A 227 47.55 8.34 4.64
C GLN A 227 46.83 8.16 3.30
N ARG A 228 46.19 9.20 2.74
CA ARG A 228 45.57 9.13 1.41
C ARG A 228 46.43 9.80 0.33
N ARG A 229 47.38 8.99 -0.18
CA ARG A 229 48.13 9.09 -1.46
C ARG A 229 49.41 9.96 -1.43
N PRO A 230 50.43 9.71 -2.30
CA PRO A 230 50.42 8.90 -3.53
C PRO A 230 51.63 7.95 -3.72
N GLY A 231 51.50 6.98 -4.64
CA GLY A 231 52.66 6.29 -5.18
C GLY A 231 52.32 5.08 -6.04
N GLY A 232 52.63 5.13 -7.33
CA GLY A 232 52.83 3.92 -8.14
C GLY A 232 51.98 3.84 -9.39
N ALA A 233 52.43 4.50 -10.45
CA ALA A 233 52.03 4.23 -11.82
C ALA A 233 52.28 2.76 -12.20
N ARG A 234 51.42 2.20 -13.05
CA ARG A 234 51.83 1.21 -14.06
C ARG A 234 50.91 1.27 -15.27
N ALA A 235 51.51 1.66 -16.38
CA ALA A 235 51.02 1.55 -17.74
C ALA A 235 50.68 0.11 -18.12
N TRP A 236 49.71 -0.09 -19.01
CA TRP A 236 49.79 -1.03 -20.12
C TRP A 236 48.90 -0.53 -21.28
N LEU A 237 49.41 -0.84 -22.48
CA LEU A 237 48.93 -0.63 -23.85
C LEU A 237 47.41 -0.63 -24.06
#